data_AF-A0A960UXB8-F1
#
_entry.id   AF-A0A960UXB8-F1
#
_cell.length_a   1.000
_cell.length_b   1.000
_cell.length_c   1.000
_cell.angle_alpha   90.00
_cell.angle_beta   90.00
_cell.angle_gamma   90.00
#
_symmetry.space_group_name_H-M   'P 1'
#
loop_
_entity.id
_entity.type
_entity.pdbx_description
1 polymer ?
#
loop_
_entity_poly.entity_id
_entity_poly.type
_entity_poly.pdbx_seq_one_letter_code
_entity_poly.pdbx_strand_id
1 'polypeptide(L)'
;MKKDIQTFGQLKKSGYVYRSIKSEMASNLGRILSSHEPVIPGIHGYEDTVMPQLYHAILAGHNIAILGEKGQAKSRIMRNLNH
;
A
#
# COMPACT_ATOMS: atom_id res chain seq x y z
N MET A 1 -6.98 -9.25 17.81
CA MET A 1 -8.39 -9.71 17.77
C MET A 1 -9.00 -9.31 16.44
N LYS A 2 -9.23 -10.26 15.53
CA LYS A 2 -10.05 -10.01 14.32
C LYS A 2 -11.49 -9.83 14.81
N LYS A 3 -12.13 -8.69 14.52
CA LYS A 3 -13.57 -8.52 14.74
C LYS A 3 -14.27 -9.43 13.72
N ASP A 4 -15.05 -10.42 14.16
CA ASP A 4 -15.89 -11.28 13.32
C ASP A 4 -17.05 -10.48 12.70
N ILE A 5 -16.71 -9.60 11.75
CA ILE A 5 -17.63 -8.81 10.96
C ILE A 5 -17.82 -9.55 9.64
N GLN A 6 -18.94 -10.23 9.50
CA GLN A 6 -19.27 -11.05 8.33
C GLN A 6 -20.22 -10.33 7.36
N THR A 7 -20.85 -9.23 7.78
CA THR A 7 -21.80 -8.49 6.95
C THR A 7 -21.51 -6.99 6.91
N PHE A 8 -21.89 -6.34 5.81
CA PHE A 8 -21.79 -4.89 5.66
C PHE A 8 -22.59 -4.13 6.73
N GLY A 9 -23.72 -4.69 7.17
CA GLY A 9 -24.51 -4.15 8.28
C GLY A 9 -23.75 -4.19 9.62
N GLN A 10 -23.04 -5.28 9.90
CA GLN A 10 -22.15 -5.37 11.07
C GLN A 10 -20.97 -4.39 10.97
N LEU A 11 -20.41 -4.20 9.77
CA LEU A 11 -19.32 -3.24 9.54
C LEU A 11 -19.76 -1.81 9.87
N LYS A 12 -20.92 -1.37 9.36
CA LYS A 12 -21.48 -0.05 9.67
C LYS A 12 -21.75 0.13 11.17
N LYS A 13 -22.35 -0.87 11.82
CA LYS A 13 -22.62 -0.85 13.27
C LYS A 13 -21.34 -0.83 14.13
N SER A 14 -20.23 -1.32 13.59
CA SER A 14 -18.94 -1.35 14.30
C SER A 14 -18.26 0.02 14.42
N GLY A 15 -18.86 1.09 13.87
CA GLY A 15 -18.28 2.43 13.81
C GLY A 15 -17.25 2.59 12.70
N TYR A 16 -17.32 1.76 11.65
CA TYR A 16 -16.39 1.85 10.53
C TYR A 16 -16.54 3.19 9.81
N VAL A 17 -15.45 3.96 9.79
CA VAL A 17 -15.36 5.20 9.03
C VAL A 17 -14.81 4.86 7.66
N TYR A 18 -15.59 5.16 6.62
CA TYR A 18 -15.13 4.99 5.25
C TYR A 18 -13.90 5.86 5.00
N ARG A 19 -12.86 5.24 4.42
CA ARG A 19 -11.67 5.93 3.92
C ARG A 19 -11.52 5.60 2.45
N SER A 20 -11.04 6.57 1.67
CA SER A 20 -10.67 6.30 0.28
C SER A 20 -9.46 5.38 0.25
N ILE A 21 -9.37 4.54 -0.79
CA ILE A 21 -8.22 3.64 -0.99
C ILE A 21 -6.90 4.42 -0.92
N LYS A 22 -6.85 5.60 -1.55
CA LYS A 22 -5.67 6.47 -1.54
C LYS A 22 -5.27 6.91 -0.12
N SER A 23 -6.25 7.29 0.70
CA SER A 23 -5.99 7.68 2.09
C SER A 23 -5.52 6.50 2.95
N GLU A 24 -6.09 5.32 2.73
CA GLU A 24 -5.68 4.09 3.40
C GLU A 24 -4.24 3.71 3.02
N MET A 25 -3.91 3.73 1.73
CA MET A 25 -2.55 3.47 1.24
C MET A 25 -1.52 4.45 1.80
N ALA A 26 -1.82 5.75 1.80
CA ALA A 26 -0.91 6.76 2.37
C ALA A 26 -0.70 6.56 3.88
N SER A 27 -1.77 6.26 4.62
CA SER A 27 -1.70 5.98 6.05
C SER A 27 -0.89 4.71 6.36
N ASN A 28 -1.09 3.65 5.56
CA ASN A 28 -0.36 2.39 5.73
C ASN A 28 1.12 2.57 5.41
N LEU A 29 1.44 3.25 4.29
CA LEU A 29 2.82 3.55 3.92
C LEU A 29 3.53 4.39 4.99
N GLY A 30 2.89 5.46 5.49
CA GLY A 30 3.47 6.27 6.56
C GLY A 30 3.76 5.47 7.83
N ARG A 31 2.89 4.53 8.19
CA ARG A 31 3.09 3.61 9.33
C ARG A 31 4.30 2.71 9.13
N ILE A 32 4.43 2.10 7.95
CA ILE A 32 5.55 1.18 7.64
C ILE A 32 6.89 1.93 7.59
N LEU A 33 6.91 3.12 6.97
CA LEU A 33 8.10 3.96 6.94
C LEU A 33 8.54 4.38 8.35
N SER A 34 7.57 4.68 9.24
CA SER A 34 7.86 5.02 10.63
C SER A 34 8.43 3.84 11.44
N SER A 35 7.98 2.60 11.14
CA SER A 35 8.52 1.40 11.80
C SER A 35 9.87 0.94 11.25
N HIS A 36 10.43 1.65 10.26
CA HIS A 36 11.69 1.28 9.58
C HIS A 36 11.65 -0.15 8.98
N GLU A 37 10.44 -0.66 8.72
CA GLU A 37 10.24 -1.94 8.08
C GLU A 37 10.36 -1.80 6.56
N PRO A 38 10.87 -2.82 5.86
CA PRO A 38 10.91 -2.80 4.39
C PRO A 38 9.50 -2.80 3.82
N VAL A 39 9.14 -1.74 3.08
CA VAL A 39 7.81 -1.57 2.48
C VAL A 39 7.48 -2.68 1.48
N ILE A 40 8.48 -3.14 0.71
CA ILE A 40 8.31 -4.21 -0.26
C ILE A 40 9.42 -5.26 -0.10
N PRO A 41 9.19 -6.30 0.72
CA PRO A 41 10.21 -7.30 0.98
C PRO A 41 10.56 -8.15 -0.26
N GLY A 42 11.86 -8.29 -0.50
CA GLY A 42 12.45 -9.15 -1.54
C GLY A 42 12.40 -8.60 -2.96
N ILE A 43 12.27 -7.28 -3.12
CA ILE A 43 12.65 -6.59 -4.35
C ILE A 43 14.01 -5.94 -4.10
N HIS A 44 15.00 -6.27 -4.92
CA HIS A 44 16.37 -5.74 -4.83
C HIS A 44 16.68 -4.88 -6.06
N GLY A 45 17.43 -3.79 -5.87
CA GLY A 45 17.89 -2.89 -6.93
C GLY A 45 16.92 -1.77 -7.29
N TYR A 46 15.82 -1.62 -6.53
CA TYR A 46 14.81 -0.57 -6.75
C TYR A 46 14.73 0.43 -5.60
N GLU A 47 15.45 0.19 -4.51
CA GLU A 47 15.45 0.96 -3.26
C GLU A 47 15.83 2.42 -3.51
N ASP A 48 16.82 2.67 -4.38
CA ASP A 48 17.34 4.00 -4.64
C ASP A 48 16.76 4.67 -5.90
N THR A 49 15.91 3.96 -6.66
CA THR A 49 15.43 4.45 -7.97
C THR A 49 13.92 4.59 -8.01
N VAL A 50 13.19 3.48 -7.92
CA VAL A 50 11.74 3.42 -8.12
C VAL A 50 10.99 3.60 -6.80
N MET A 51 11.52 3.03 -5.71
CA MET A 51 10.85 3.11 -4.40
C MET A 51 10.60 4.54 -3.92
N PRO A 52 11.56 5.49 -4.01
CA PRO A 52 11.33 6.85 -3.54
C PRO A 52 10.21 7.56 -4.31
N GLN A 53 10.19 7.39 -5.64
CA GLN A 53 9.16 7.97 -6.51
C GLN A 53 7.78 7.37 -6.22
N LEU A 54 7.73 6.06 -6.01
CA LEU A 54 6.52 5.35 -5.66
C LEU A 54 5.97 5.85 -4.31
N TYR A 55 6.82 6.02 -3.30
CA TYR A 55 6.40 6.51 -1.99
C TYR A 55 5.85 7.93 -2.07
N HIS A 56 6.53 8.82 -2.78
CA HIS A 56 6.05 10.18 -2.99
C HIS A 56 4.68 10.22 -3.69
N ALA A 57 4.51 9.41 -4.74
CA ALA A 57 3.24 9.35 -5.47
C ALA A 57 2.08 8.82 -4.61
N ILE A 58 2.34 7.82 -3.75
CA ILE A 58 1.33 7.26 -2.83
C ILE A 58 0.95 8.30 -1.77
N LEU A 59 1.94 8.94 -1.14
CA LEU A 59 1.70 9.96 -0.11
C LEU A 59 0.96 11.18 -0.69
N ALA A 60 1.22 11.54 -1.94
CA ALA A 60 0.52 12.61 -2.66
C ALA A 60 -0.86 12.19 -3.20
N GLY A 61 -1.24 10.91 -3.13
CA GLY A 61 -2.51 10.41 -3.66
C GLY A 61 -2.60 10.41 -5.19
N HIS A 62 -1.46 10.34 -5.89
CA HIS A 62 -1.39 10.30 -7.35
C HIS A 62 -1.83 8.95 -7.92
N ASN A 63 -2.25 8.96 -9.19
CA ASN A 63 -2.45 7.72 -9.94
C ASN A 63 -1.09 7.24 -10.44
N ILE A 64 -0.79 5.96 -10.28
CA ILE A 64 0.53 5.38 -10.58
C ILE A 64 0.37 4.31 -11.66
N ALA A 65 1.19 4.40 -12.71
CA ALA A 65 1.34 3.36 -13.71
C ALA A 65 2.76 2.77 -13.61
N ILE A 66 2.87 1.46 -13.39
CA ILE A 66 4.17 0.77 -13.32
C ILE A 66 4.48 0.17 -14.69
N LEU A 67 5.55 0.66 -15.31
CA LEU A 67 6.04 0.22 -16.62
C LEU A 67 7.40 -0.48 -16.47
N GLY A 68 7.70 -1.40 -17.39
CA GLY A 68 8.96 -2.14 -17.39
C GLY A 68 8.87 -3.46 -18.14
N GLU A 69 10.01 -4.13 -18.35
CA GLU A 69 10.11 -5.40 -19.08
C GLU A 69 9.61 -6.61 -18.28
N LYS A 70 9.37 -7.74 -18.95
CA LYS A 70 8.99 -9.00 -18.28
C LYS A 70 10.08 -9.39 -17.26
N GLY A 71 9.67 -9.73 -16.04
CA GLY A 71 10.60 -10.09 -14.95
C GLY A 71 11.02 -8.94 -14.04
N GLN A 72 10.68 -7.68 -14.36
CA GLN A 72 11.04 -6.50 -13.54
C GLN A 72 10.14 -6.26 -12.32
N ALA A 73 9.64 -7.31 -11.68
CA ALA A 73 8.91 -7.24 -10.40
C ALA A 73 7.63 -6.37 -10.34
N LYS A 74 7.09 -5.85 -11.47
CA LYS A 74 5.88 -4.99 -11.51
C LYS A 74 4.70 -5.54 -10.69
N SER A 75 4.33 -6.81 -10.92
CA SER A 75 3.24 -7.47 -10.20
C SER A 75 3.55 -7.64 -8.71
N ARG A 76 4.83 -7.78 -8.33
CA ARG A 76 5.26 -7.91 -6.94
C ARG A 76 5.10 -6.58 -6.20
N ILE A 77 5.47 -5.46 -6.82
CA ILE A 77 5.24 -4.12 -6.28
C ILE A 77 3.74 -3.92 -6.01
N MET A 78 2.89 -4.17 -7.01
CA MET A 78 1.43 -3.97 -6.88
C MET A 78 0.79 -4.82 -5.77
N ARG A 79 1.25 -6.05 -5.54
CA ARG A 79 0.68 -6.92 -4.50
C ARG A 79 1.09 -6.50 -3.09
N ASN A 80 2.31 -6.03 -2.90
CA ASN A 80 2.78 -5.61 -1.58
C ASN A 80 2.15 -4.30 -1.10
N LEU A 81 1.65 -3.46 -2.03
CA LEU A 81 0.96 -2.21 -1.67
C LEU A 81 -0.48 -2.41 -1.15
N ASN A 82 -1.07 -3.58 -1.34
CA ASN A 82 -2.42 -3.91 -0.90
C ASN A 82 -2.47 -4.60 0.48
N HIS A 83 -1.31 -4.87 1.09
CA HIS A 83 -1.18 -5.58 2.36
C HIS A 83 -0.63 -4.66 3.45
#